data_AF-A0A8T5UX81-F1
#
_entry.id   AF-A0A8T5UX81-F1
#
_cell.length_a   1.000
_cell.length_b   1.000
_cell.length_c   1.000
_cell.angle_alpha   90.00
_cell.angle_beta   90.00
_cell.angle_gamma   90.00
#
_symmetry.space_group_name_H-M   'P 1'
#
loop_
_entity.id
_entity.type
_entity.pdbx_description
1 polymer ?
#
loop_
_entity_poly.entity_id
_entity_poly.type
_entity_poly.pdbx_seq_one_letter_code
_entity_poly.pdbx_strand_id
1 'polypeptide(L)'
;MVIVSVSLSKKLLEDIDCIKDEMGFSGRSDVIRASARMLIADNREKAEMVGDTNSVLTLIHNQDVEDKVTEIKHDYEDIISTQIHSHLKEHKCLEIFILDGDVHRMYQLAKMFQTSSKMDYVKLTVV
;
A
#
# COMPACT_ATOMS: atom_id res chain seq x y z
N MET A 1 -16.73 -18.94 -18.80
CA MET A 1 -15.95 -18.53 -17.61
C MET A 1 -14.50 -18.45 -18.02
N VAL A 2 -13.81 -17.33 -17.78
CA VAL A 2 -12.38 -17.18 -18.12
C VAL A 2 -11.56 -17.80 -17.00
N ILE A 3 -10.55 -18.59 -17.35
CA ILE A 3 -9.63 -19.23 -16.41
C ILE A 3 -8.29 -18.53 -16.54
N VAL A 4 -7.73 -18.10 -15.42
CA VAL A 4 -6.38 -17.52 -15.32
C VAL A 4 -5.55 -18.42 -14.43
N SER A 5 -4.33 -18.75 -14.86
CA SER A 5 -3.34 -19.46 -14.04
C SER A 5 -2.33 -18.47 -13.49
N VAL A 6 -2.00 -18.59 -12.21
CA VAL A 6 -1.07 -17.69 -11.51
C VAL A 6 -0.03 -18.50 -10.74
N SER A 7 1.20 -18.00 -10.68
CA SER A 7 2.26 -18.56 -9.85
C SER A 7 2.22 -17.93 -8.46
N LEU A 8 2.22 -18.76 -7.41
CA LEU A 8 2.17 -18.31 -6.02
C LEU A 8 3.28 -19.01 -5.21
N SER A 9 3.79 -18.34 -4.19
CA SER A 9 4.68 -18.99 -3.22
C SER A 9 3.88 -20.00 -2.37
N LYS A 10 4.57 -21.02 -1.84
CA LYS A 10 3.93 -22.02 -0.99
C LYS A 10 3.25 -21.39 0.23
N LYS A 11 3.93 -20.44 0.88
CA LYS A 11 3.41 -19.70 2.03
C LYS A 11 2.13 -18.95 1.69
N LEU A 12 2.10 -18.22 0.57
CA LEU A 12 0.91 -17.47 0.17
C LEU A 12 -0.29 -18.39 -0.12
N LEU A 13 -0.03 -19.58 -0.69
CA LEU A 13 -1.09 -20.58 -0.89
C LEU A 13 -1.65 -21.10 0.44
N GLU A 14 -0.79 -21.35 1.43
CA GLU A 14 -1.18 -21.74 2.79
C GLU A 14 -2.02 -20.65 3.47
N ASP A 15 -1.62 -19.38 3.35
CA ASP A 15 -2.37 -18.24 3.88
C ASP A 15 -3.76 -18.13 3.23
N ILE A 16 -3.87 -18.34 1.91
CA ILE A 16 -5.16 -18.37 1.19
C ILE A 16 -6.05 -19.51 1.70
N ASP A 17 -5.48 -20.68 1.95
CA ASP A 17 -6.25 -21.82 2.48
C ASP A 17 -6.79 -21.54 3.88
N CYS A 18 -6.01 -20.88 4.74
CA CYS A 18 -6.45 -20.45 6.07
C CYS A 18 -7.64 -19.50 5.98
N ILE A 19 -7.53 -18.44 5.15
CA ILE A 19 -8.61 -17.46 4.95
C ILE A 19 -9.87 -18.14 4.41
N LYS A 20 -9.71 -19.08 3.47
CA LYS A 20 -10.81 -19.85 2.89
C LYS A 20 -11.62 -20.56 3.98
N ASP A 21 -10.92 -21.23 4.91
CA ASP A 21 -11.56 -22.00 5.98
C ASP A 21 -12.15 -21.08 7.07
N GLU A 22 -11.43 -20.04 7.49
CA GLU A 22 -11.89 -19.11 8.53
C GLU A 22 -13.11 -18.29 8.12
N MET A 23 -13.16 -17.83 6.87
CA MET A 23 -14.24 -17.00 6.35
C MET A 23 -15.35 -17.82 5.67
N GLY A 24 -15.24 -19.16 5.64
CA GLY A 24 -16.27 -20.05 5.12
C GLY A 24 -16.44 -19.99 3.59
N PHE A 25 -15.38 -19.68 2.85
CA PHE A 25 -15.43 -19.66 1.38
C PHE A 25 -15.52 -21.08 0.80
N SER A 26 -16.27 -21.21 -0.28
CA SER A 26 -16.48 -22.50 -0.97
C SER A 26 -15.20 -23.08 -1.63
N GLY A 27 -14.19 -22.25 -1.86
CA GLY A 27 -12.96 -22.63 -2.56
C GLY A 27 -11.96 -21.50 -2.67
N ARG A 28 -10.70 -21.82 -2.99
CA ARG A 28 -9.62 -20.84 -3.22
C ARG A 28 -10.00 -19.80 -4.28
N SER A 29 -10.62 -20.24 -5.37
CA SER A 29 -11.08 -19.34 -6.45
C SER A 29 -12.09 -18.30 -5.96
N ASP A 30 -12.85 -18.61 -4.91
CA ASP A 30 -13.83 -17.69 -4.34
C ASP A 30 -13.14 -16.60 -3.52
N VAL A 31 -12.15 -16.99 -2.71
CA VAL A 31 -11.25 -16.05 -2.00
C VAL A 31 -10.60 -15.10 -3.00
N ILE A 32 -9.96 -15.64 -4.06
CA ILE A 32 -9.28 -14.82 -5.06
C ILE A 32 -10.22 -13.83 -5.76
N ARG A 33 -11.46 -14.26 -6.10
CA ARG A 33 -12.44 -13.36 -6.70
C ARG A 33 -12.92 -12.29 -5.73
N ALA A 34 -13.15 -12.63 -4.46
CA ALA A 34 -13.53 -11.65 -3.45
C ALA A 34 -12.43 -10.60 -3.27
N SER A 35 -11.18 -11.04 -3.09
CA SER A 35 -10.02 -10.16 -2.98
C SER A 35 -9.84 -9.27 -4.21
N ALA A 36 -9.98 -9.82 -5.42
CA ALA A 36 -9.88 -9.04 -6.66
C ALA A 36 -10.97 -7.95 -6.74
N ARG A 37 -12.22 -8.26 -6.36
CA ARG A 37 -13.31 -7.26 -6.32
C ARG A 37 -13.03 -6.17 -5.30
N MET A 38 -12.57 -6.54 -4.10
CA MET A 38 -12.21 -5.57 -3.06
C MET A 38 -11.09 -4.65 -3.53
N LEU A 39 -10.04 -5.21 -4.15
CA LEU A 39 -8.93 -4.42 -4.69
C LEU A 39 -9.38 -3.48 -5.83
N ILE A 40 -10.27 -3.94 -6.72
CA ILE A 40 -10.82 -3.11 -7.80
C ILE A 40 -11.69 -1.98 -7.22
N ALA A 41 -12.53 -2.28 -6.23
CA ALA A 41 -13.41 -1.30 -5.59
C ALA A 41 -12.59 -0.22 -4.87
N ASP A 42 -11.62 -0.64 -4.05
CA ASP A 42 -10.67 0.26 -3.38
C ASP A 42 -9.96 1.14 -4.41
N ASN A 43 -9.47 0.58 -5.52
CA ASN A 43 -8.80 1.38 -6.55
C ASN A 43 -9.74 2.33 -7.32
N ARG A 44 -11.05 2.02 -7.40
CA ARG A 44 -12.05 2.94 -7.98
C ARG A 44 -12.40 4.08 -7.05
N GLU A 45 -12.62 3.80 -5.77
CA GLU A 45 -12.91 4.82 -4.75
C GLU A 45 -11.78 5.84 -4.68
N LYS A 46 -10.53 5.37 -4.72
CA LYS A 46 -9.33 6.22 -4.83
C LYS A 46 -9.32 7.09 -6.09
N ALA A 47 -9.87 6.60 -7.20
CA ALA A 47 -9.96 7.35 -8.46
C ALA A 47 -11.13 8.34 -8.49
N GLU A 48 -12.17 8.12 -7.68
CA GLU A 48 -13.35 9.00 -7.58
C GLU A 48 -13.17 10.13 -6.55
N MET A 49 -12.20 10.03 -5.64
CA MET A 49 -11.81 11.14 -4.78
C MET A 49 -11.18 12.26 -5.61
N VAL A 50 -11.76 13.46 -5.54
CA VAL A 50 -11.33 14.65 -6.28
C VAL A 50 -11.20 15.84 -5.33
N GLY A 51 -10.14 16.63 -5.51
CA GLY A 51 -9.90 17.87 -4.78
C GLY A 51 -8.82 17.74 -3.70
N ASP A 52 -8.68 18.83 -2.95
CA ASP A 52 -7.71 18.93 -1.85
C ASP A 52 -8.25 18.29 -0.58
N THR A 53 -7.43 17.49 0.09
CA THR A 53 -7.76 16.88 1.38
C THR A 53 -6.51 16.68 2.24
N ASN A 54 -6.70 16.28 3.50
CA ASN A 54 -5.62 15.87 4.38
C ASN A 54 -5.50 14.34 4.39
N SER A 55 -4.28 13.82 4.46
CA SER A 55 -4.06 12.39 4.62
C SER A 55 -2.79 12.07 5.41
N VAL A 56 -2.70 10.82 5.85
CA VAL A 56 -1.52 10.29 6.54
C VAL A 56 -1.00 9.09 5.75
N LEU A 57 0.24 9.18 5.29
CA LEU A 57 0.97 8.08 4.66
C LEU A 57 1.96 7.48 5.65
N THR A 58 1.84 6.19 5.93
CA THR A 58 2.74 5.44 6.81
C THR A 58 3.58 4.47 5.98
N LEU A 59 4.90 4.51 6.17
CA LEU A 59 5.87 3.64 5.53
C LEU A 59 6.69 2.87 6.57
N ILE A 60 6.99 1.60 6.30
CA ILE A 60 8.06 0.87 6.99
C ILE A 60 9.00 0.28 5.94
N HIS A 61 10.30 0.50 6.11
CA HIS A 61 11.33 0.01 5.19
C HIS A 61 12.64 -0.27 5.92
N ASN A 62 13.58 -0.95 5.27
CA ASN A 62 14.93 -1.13 5.79
C ASN A 62 15.75 0.17 5.66
N GLN A 63 16.73 0.37 6.55
CA GLN A 63 17.60 1.54 6.54
C GLN A 63 18.34 1.76 5.20
N ASP A 64 18.69 0.69 4.45
CA ASP A 64 19.36 0.78 3.14
C ASP A 64 18.50 1.38 2.02
N VAL A 65 17.24 1.73 2.32
CA VAL A 65 16.26 2.29 1.38
C VAL A 65 16.05 3.79 1.62
N GLU A 66 16.64 4.36 2.68
CA GLU A 66 16.43 5.74 3.10
C GLU A 66 16.76 6.78 2.02
N ASP A 67 17.83 6.56 1.25
CA ASP A 67 18.20 7.44 0.12
C ASP A 67 17.09 7.49 -0.94
N LYS A 68 16.49 6.33 -1.24
CA LYS A 68 15.40 6.24 -2.21
C LYS A 68 14.10 6.86 -1.69
N VAL A 69 13.86 6.77 -0.38
CA VAL A 69 12.74 7.46 0.24
C VAL A 69 12.92 8.98 0.18
N THR A 70 14.14 9.44 0.42
CA THR A 70 14.51 10.85 0.31
C THR A 70 14.40 11.37 -1.13
N GLU A 71 14.82 10.58 -2.13
CA GLU A 71 14.63 10.93 -3.53
C GLU A 71 13.15 11.08 -3.88
N ILE A 72 12.32 10.08 -3.54
CA ILE A 72 10.89 10.11 -3.86
C ILE A 72 10.19 11.27 -3.13
N LYS A 73 10.47 11.52 -1.85
CA LYS A 73 9.76 12.57 -1.10
C LYS A 73 10.05 13.98 -1.64
N HIS A 74 11.25 14.22 -2.17
CA HIS A 74 11.64 15.53 -2.73
C HIS A 74 10.72 15.93 -3.90
N ASP A 75 10.29 14.97 -4.72
CA ASP A 75 9.38 15.21 -5.85
C ASP A 75 7.94 15.57 -5.43
N TYR A 76 7.61 15.42 -4.14
CA TYR A 76 6.27 15.60 -3.56
C TYR A 76 6.28 16.55 -2.34
N GLU A 77 7.32 17.35 -2.15
CA GLU A 77 7.41 18.33 -1.05
C GLU A 77 6.23 19.30 -1.02
N ASP A 78 5.64 19.60 -2.18
CA ASP A 78 4.50 20.49 -2.32
C ASP A 78 3.23 20.01 -1.62
N ILE A 79 3.10 18.69 -1.38
CA ILE A 79 1.97 18.09 -0.65
C ILE A 79 2.36 17.56 0.74
N ILE A 80 3.65 17.59 1.12
CA ILE A 80 4.13 17.09 2.41
C ILE A 80 4.18 18.25 3.41
N SER A 81 3.24 18.28 4.33
CA SER A 81 3.22 19.29 5.41
C SER A 81 4.20 18.96 6.54
N THR A 82 4.37 17.68 6.86
CA THR A 82 5.28 17.22 7.91
C THR A 82 5.70 15.79 7.64
N GLN A 83 6.97 15.48 7.89
CA GLN A 83 7.51 14.13 7.92
C GLN A 83 8.04 13.82 9.32
N ILE A 84 7.62 12.68 9.87
CA ILE A 84 8.18 12.11 11.10
C ILE A 84 8.94 10.86 10.70
N HIS A 85 10.23 10.78 11.07
CA HIS A 85 11.07 9.62 10.87
C HIS A 85 11.49 9.06 12.23
N SER A 86 11.43 7.74 12.39
CA SER A 86 11.93 7.04 13.58
C SER A 86 12.62 5.75 13.20
N HIS A 87 13.81 5.51 13.75
CA HIS A 87 14.43 4.20 13.68
C HIS A 87 13.68 3.22 14.59
N LEU A 88 13.31 2.08 14.02
CA LEU A 88 12.76 0.92 14.71
C LEU A 88 13.90 -0.07 15.01
N LYS A 89 13.56 -1.15 15.72
CA LYS A 89 14.49 -2.29 15.90
C LYS A 89 14.72 -2.99 14.55
N GLU A 90 15.76 -3.82 14.50
CA GLU A 90 16.06 -4.69 13.34
C GLU A 90 16.37 -3.94 12.03
N HIS A 91 17.06 -2.78 12.13
CA HIS A 91 17.47 -1.98 10.95
C HIS A 91 16.30 -1.49 10.09
N LYS A 92 15.14 -1.24 10.71
CA LYS A 92 13.97 -0.67 10.03
C LYS A 92 13.75 0.79 10.38
N CYS A 93 13.14 1.52 9.48
CA CYS A 93 12.67 2.89 9.68
C CYS A 93 11.15 2.93 9.54
N LEU A 94 10.51 3.72 10.41
CA LEU A 94 9.13 4.13 10.30
C LEU A 94 9.11 5.57 9.81
N GLU A 95 8.36 5.82 8.75
CA GLU A 95 8.07 7.17 8.30
C GLU A 95 6.57 7.43 8.29
N ILE A 96 6.20 8.61 8.78
CA ILE A 96 4.83 9.12 8.75
C ILE A 96 4.87 10.47 8.05
N PHE A 97 4.17 10.56 6.92
CA PHE A 97 3.97 11.80 6.19
C PHE A 97 2.55 12.29 6.44
N ILE A 98 2.43 13.52 6.94
CA ILE A 98 1.18 14.27 6.97
C ILE A 98 1.10 15.03 5.65
N LEU A 99 0.09 14.72 4.86
CA LEU A 99 -0.09 15.28 3.52
C LEU A 99 -1.28 16.24 3.48
N ASP A 100 -1.16 17.29 2.69
CA ASP A 100 -2.20 18.29 2.44
C ASP A 100 -2.17 18.71 0.97
N GLY A 101 -3.31 18.65 0.28
CA GLY A 101 -3.43 19.00 -1.13
C GLY A 101 -4.13 17.94 -1.98
N ASP A 102 -3.80 17.91 -3.27
CA ASP A 102 -4.52 17.10 -4.26
C ASP A 102 -4.41 15.60 -3.98
N VAL A 103 -5.56 14.95 -3.84
CA VAL A 103 -5.66 13.53 -3.49
C VAL A 103 -5.04 12.61 -4.54
N HIS A 104 -5.06 12.98 -5.83
CA HIS A 104 -4.42 12.19 -6.88
C HIS A 104 -2.90 12.19 -6.73
N ARG A 105 -2.31 13.34 -6.37
CA ARG A 105 -0.88 13.47 -6.08
C ARG A 105 -0.47 12.65 -4.85
N MET A 106 -1.32 12.60 -3.82
CA MET A 106 -1.13 11.71 -2.66
C MET A 106 -1.14 10.22 -3.05
N TYR A 107 -2.08 9.80 -3.91
CA TYR A 107 -2.11 8.42 -4.41
C TYR A 107 -0.90 8.09 -5.28
N GLN A 108 -0.42 9.03 -6.10
CA GLN A 108 0.81 8.86 -6.88
C GLN A 108 2.01 8.63 -5.97
N LEU A 109 2.18 9.44 -4.93
CA LEU A 109 3.23 9.27 -3.92
C LEU A 109 3.16 7.89 -3.27
N ALA A 110 1.99 7.48 -2.77
CA ALA A 110 1.79 6.17 -2.16
C ALA A 110 2.13 5.03 -3.13
N LYS A 111 1.76 5.17 -4.41
CA LYS A 111 2.06 4.18 -5.46
C LYS A 111 3.55 4.10 -5.79
N MET A 112 4.27 5.22 -5.79
CA MET A 112 5.73 5.24 -5.98
C MET A 112 6.43 4.42 -4.90
N PHE A 113 5.98 4.53 -3.65
CA PHE A 113 6.51 3.70 -2.56
C PHE A 113 6.11 2.24 -2.69
N GLN A 114 4.85 1.93 -3.00
CA GLN A 114 4.40 0.53 -3.18
C GLN A 114 5.13 -0.22 -4.31
N THR A 115 5.45 0.49 -5.40
CA THR A 115 6.15 -0.10 -6.55
C THR A 115 7.66 -0.21 -6.33
N SER A 116 8.23 0.60 -5.44
CA SER A 116 9.59 0.41 -4.95
C SER A 116 9.63 -0.88 -4.12
N SER A 117 10.22 -1.94 -4.69
CA SER A 117 10.18 -3.33 -4.20
C SER A 117 10.89 -3.57 -2.85
N LYS A 118 11.16 -2.52 -2.07
CA LYS A 118 11.88 -2.52 -0.80
C LYS A 118 11.08 -1.92 0.38
N MET A 119 9.77 -1.74 0.23
CA MET A 119 8.89 -1.32 1.32
C MET A 119 8.25 -2.53 1.99
N ASP A 120 8.35 -2.63 3.32
CA ASP A 120 7.69 -3.67 4.12
C ASP A 120 6.21 -3.33 4.36
N TYR A 121 5.91 -2.04 4.49
CA TYR A 121 4.57 -1.54 4.75
C TYR A 121 4.36 -0.19 4.08
N VAL A 122 3.24 -0.02 3.40
CA VAL A 122 2.79 1.26 2.85
C VAL A 122 1.29 1.36 3.05
N LYS A 123 0.84 2.40 3.76
CA LYS A 123 -0.60 2.67 3.92
C LYS A 123 -0.87 4.16 3.85
N LEU A 124 -1.72 4.54 2.90
CA LEU A 124 -2.31 5.87 2.82
C LEU A 124 -3.68 5.84 3.50
N THR A 125 -3.91 6.76 4.44
CA THR A 125 -5.19 6.96 5.11
C THR A 125 -5.65 8.37 4.81
N VAL A 126 -6.66 8.50 3.96
CA VAL A 126 -7.32 9.78 3.67
C VAL A 126 -8.27 10.10 4.83
N VAL A 127 -8.27 11.35 5.30
CA VAL A 127 -9.09 11.84 6.42
C VAL A 127 -10.38 12.45 5.89
#